data_AF-A0A1X0XXV0-F1
#
_entry.id   AF-A0A1X0XXV0-F1
#
_cell.length_a   1.000
_cell.length_b   1.000
_cell.length_c   1.000
_cell.angle_alpha   90.00
_cell.angle_beta   90.00
_cell.angle_gamma   90.00
#
_symmetry.space_group_name_H-M   'P 1'
#
loop_
_entity.id
_entity.type
_entity.pdbx_description
1 polymer ?
#
loop_
_entity_poly.entity_id
_entity_poly.type
_entity_poly.pdbx_seq_one_letter_code
_entity_poly.pdbx_strand_id
1 'polypeptide(L)'
;MLLIALLTAGWDLPVAVADEGTPVVVNCGQPQVKPQHIILTCADNTWAIDNLVWRSWEPDGATGSGIEFKVTCVPNCAQGSSTYSPVTITLKGAAAPDFRYTTAIITNQNTGRSDTWPMQ
;
A
#
# COMPACT_ATOMS: atom_id res chain seq x y z
N MET A 1 -63.23 6.64 -3.83
CA MET A 1 -61.92 6.92 -4.44
C MET A 1 -60.87 6.54 -3.42
N LEU A 2 -60.27 5.37 -3.55
CA LEU A 2 -59.26 4.85 -2.61
C LEU A 2 -57.88 5.32 -3.09
N LEU A 3 -57.26 6.27 -2.40
CA LEU A 3 -55.88 6.67 -2.70
C LEU A 3 -54.92 5.68 -2.04
N ILE A 4 -54.16 4.95 -2.85
CA ILE A 4 -53.08 4.08 -2.41
C ILE A 4 -51.83 4.96 -2.30
N ALA A 5 -51.37 5.21 -1.08
CA ALA A 5 -50.08 5.86 -0.83
C ALA A 5 -48.96 4.84 -1.09
N LEU A 6 -48.19 5.06 -2.16
CA LEU A 6 -46.97 4.31 -2.44
C LEU A 6 -45.86 4.80 -1.50
N LEU A 7 -45.57 4.00 -0.46
CA LEU A 7 -44.37 4.13 0.35
C LEU A 7 -43.18 3.66 -0.49
N THR A 8 -42.40 4.59 -1.04
CA THR A 8 -41.09 4.27 -1.58
C THR A 8 -40.17 3.93 -0.42
N ALA A 9 -39.91 2.64 -0.21
CA ALA A 9 -38.82 2.20 0.64
C ALA A 9 -37.51 2.67 -0.02
N GLY A 10 -37.00 3.82 0.44
CA GLY A 10 -35.66 4.27 0.13
C GLY A 10 -34.69 3.24 0.70
N TRP A 11 -34.08 2.46 -0.18
CA TRP A 11 -32.88 1.71 0.17
C TRP A 11 -31.73 2.70 0.10
N ASP A 12 -31.50 3.43 1.19
CA ASP A 12 -30.23 4.10 1.43
C ASP A 12 -29.17 3.02 1.52
N LEU A 13 -28.57 2.69 0.38
CA LEU A 13 -27.35 1.90 0.34
C LEU A 13 -26.29 2.70 1.09
N PRO A 14 -25.60 2.11 2.08
CA PRO A 14 -24.47 2.80 2.69
C PRO A 14 -23.41 3.00 1.62
N VAL A 15 -23.19 4.26 1.24
CA VAL A 15 -21.99 4.64 0.50
C VAL A 15 -20.83 4.43 1.47
N ALA A 16 -19.99 3.44 1.19
CA ALA A 16 -18.75 3.24 1.93
C ALA A 16 -17.81 4.43 1.62
N VAL A 17 -17.93 5.49 2.39
CA VAL A 17 -16.92 6.53 2.46
C VAL A 17 -15.74 5.89 3.18
N ALA A 18 -14.53 5.96 2.62
CA ALA A 18 -13.34 5.70 3.42
C ALA A 18 -13.41 6.66 4.62
N ASP A 19 -13.46 6.10 5.83
CA ASP A 19 -13.58 6.87 7.05
C ASP A 19 -12.47 7.92 7.09
N GLU A 20 -12.79 9.19 7.39
CA GLU A 20 -11.79 10.25 7.50
C GLU A 20 -10.74 9.79 8.52
N GLY A 21 -9.52 9.56 8.06
CA GLY A 21 -8.46 8.99 8.90
C GLY A 21 -7.98 7.60 8.50
N THR A 22 -8.65 6.90 7.57
CA THR A 22 -8.12 5.64 7.04
C THR A 22 -6.86 5.93 6.23
N PRO A 23 -5.69 5.43 6.64
CA PRO A 23 -4.46 5.77 5.95
C PRO A 23 -4.36 5.04 4.61
N VAL A 24 -3.66 5.67 3.66
CA VAL A 24 -3.42 5.13 2.32
C VAL A 24 -1.93 5.08 2.03
N VAL A 25 -1.53 4.11 1.21
CA VAL A 25 -0.23 4.14 0.54
C VAL A 25 -0.45 4.58 -0.91
N VAL A 26 0.38 5.48 -1.42
CA VAL A 26 0.32 5.89 -2.82
C VAL A 26 1.25 4.97 -3.62
N ASN A 27 0.66 4.13 -4.45
CA ASN A 27 1.36 3.18 -5.31
C ASN A 27 1.32 3.73 -6.75
N CYS A 28 2.42 4.33 -7.20
CA CYS A 28 2.54 4.97 -8.52
C CYS A 28 1.39 5.93 -8.85
N GLY A 29 1.11 6.84 -7.91
CA GLY A 29 0.05 7.85 -8.04
C GLY A 29 -1.35 7.33 -7.74
N GLN A 30 -1.52 6.03 -7.42
CA GLN A 30 -2.80 5.44 -7.05
C GLN A 30 -2.86 5.25 -5.53
N PRO A 31 -3.71 5.98 -4.80
CA PRO A 31 -3.93 5.75 -3.37
C PRO A 31 -4.61 4.39 -3.16
N GLN A 32 -4.07 3.57 -2.26
CA GLN A 32 -4.56 2.22 -1.98
C GLN A 32 -4.60 1.95 -0.48
N VAL A 33 -5.64 1.25 -0.03
CA VAL A 33 -5.77 0.73 1.33
C VAL A 33 -5.36 -0.74 1.32
N LYS A 34 -4.35 -1.11 2.14
CA LYS A 34 -3.89 -2.49 2.29
C LYS A 34 -3.64 -3.25 0.97
N PRO A 35 -2.89 -2.69 0.00
CA PRO A 35 -2.68 -3.37 -1.27
C PRO A 35 -1.83 -4.65 -1.11
N GLN A 36 -2.00 -5.59 -2.01
CA GLN A 36 -1.22 -6.85 -2.05
C GLN A 36 0.09 -6.71 -2.84
N HIS A 37 0.32 -5.55 -3.46
CA HIS A 37 1.50 -5.22 -4.26
C HIS A 37 1.81 -3.73 -4.09
N ILE A 38 3.08 -3.37 -3.91
CA ILE A 38 3.56 -1.98 -3.91
C ILE A 38 4.79 -1.86 -4.81
N ILE A 39 4.76 -0.96 -5.79
CA ILE A 39 5.93 -0.58 -6.59
C ILE A 39 6.61 0.60 -5.88
N LEU A 40 7.89 0.43 -5.52
CA LEU A 40 8.67 1.47 -4.86
C LEU A 40 9.30 2.40 -5.90
N THR A 41 9.83 1.86 -7.00
CA THR A 41 10.43 2.64 -8.10
C THR A 41 9.54 2.68 -9.35
N CYS A 42 8.52 3.54 -9.34
CA CYS A 42 7.49 3.60 -10.37
C CYS A 42 7.97 3.89 -11.81
N ALA A 43 9.13 4.53 -11.97
CA ALA A 43 9.64 4.89 -13.29
C ALA A 43 10.13 3.68 -14.09
N ASP A 44 10.63 2.64 -13.41
CA ASP A 44 11.30 1.50 -14.04
C ASP A 44 10.87 0.13 -13.49
N ASN A 45 10.03 0.10 -12.45
CA ASN A 45 9.57 -1.09 -11.75
C ASN A 45 10.70 -2.02 -11.28
N THR A 46 11.90 -1.49 -11.05
CA THR A 46 13.06 -2.29 -10.61
C THR A 46 13.03 -2.67 -9.14
N TRP A 47 12.11 -2.13 -8.35
CA TRP A 47 11.92 -2.45 -6.95
C TRP A 47 10.43 -2.44 -6.56
N ALA A 48 9.92 -3.59 -6.11
CA ALA A 48 8.54 -3.78 -5.70
C ALA A 48 8.44 -4.79 -4.55
N ILE A 49 7.31 -4.77 -3.85
CA ILE A 49 6.93 -5.79 -2.86
C ILE A 49 5.65 -6.47 -3.32
N ASP A 50 5.73 -7.78 -3.53
CA ASP A 50 4.64 -8.66 -3.96
C ASP A 50 4.07 -9.48 -2.80
N ASN A 51 2.89 -10.07 -3.01
CA ASN A 51 2.23 -10.99 -2.07
C ASN A 51 2.10 -10.42 -0.65
N LEU A 52 1.80 -9.12 -0.56
CA LEU A 52 1.68 -8.42 0.71
C LEU A 52 0.47 -8.92 1.50
N VAL A 53 0.74 -9.30 2.75
CA VAL A 53 -0.25 -9.62 3.76
C VAL A 53 -0.03 -8.68 4.95
N TRP A 54 -1.04 -7.88 5.26
CA TRP A 54 -0.97 -6.88 6.32
C TRP A 54 -1.31 -7.49 7.68
N ARG A 55 -0.49 -7.20 8.67
CA ARG A 55 -0.73 -7.51 10.09
C ARG A 55 -1.45 -6.36 10.80
N SER A 56 -1.08 -5.12 10.48
CA SER A 56 -1.69 -3.90 11.03
C SER A 56 -1.77 -2.81 9.96
N TRP A 57 -2.70 -1.87 10.15
CA TRP A 57 -2.92 -0.75 9.25
C TRP A 57 -3.61 0.38 10.00
N GLU A 58 -2.80 1.20 10.66
CA GLU A 58 -3.28 2.30 11.49
C GLU A 58 -2.53 3.59 11.11
N PRO A 59 -3.07 4.78 11.38
CA PRO A 59 -2.41 6.05 11.02
C PRO A 59 -0.98 6.18 11.57
N ASP A 60 -0.73 5.68 12.78
CA ASP A 60 0.60 5.69 13.41
C ASP A 60 1.58 4.66 12.79
N GLY A 61 1.06 3.65 12.08
CA GLY A 61 1.84 2.78 11.20
C GLY A 61 1.09 1.56 10.66
N ALA A 62 1.56 1.06 9.52
CA ALA A 62 1.18 -0.25 9.00
C ALA A 62 2.36 -1.22 9.05
N THR A 63 2.09 -2.50 9.26
CA THR A 63 3.11 -3.55 9.15
C THR A 63 2.55 -4.73 8.39
N GLY A 64 3.34 -5.26 7.46
CA GLY A 64 2.99 -6.42 6.65
C GLY A 64 4.19 -7.26 6.29
N SER A 65 3.95 -8.43 5.72
CA SER A 65 4.99 -9.29 5.16
C SER A 65 4.69 -9.58 3.69
N GLY A 66 5.75 -9.75 2.90
CA GLY A 66 5.64 -10.00 1.47
C GLY A 66 6.98 -10.48 0.90
N ILE A 67 7.06 -10.48 -0.43
CA ILE A 67 8.25 -10.84 -1.19
C ILE A 67 8.77 -9.60 -1.90
N GLU A 68 9.96 -9.14 -1.54
CA GLU A 68 10.65 -8.09 -2.29
C GLU A 68 11.16 -8.66 -3.60
N PHE A 69 10.83 -7.97 -4.69
CA PHE A 69 11.47 -8.07 -5.99
C PHE A 69 12.41 -6.87 -6.16
N LYS A 70 13.67 -7.12 -6.52
CA LYS A 70 14.66 -6.06 -6.76
C LYS A 70 15.60 -6.42 -7.90
N VAL A 71 15.85 -5.49 -8.82
CA VAL A 71 16.83 -5.66 -9.91
C VAL A 71 18.16 -5.05 -9.49
N THR A 72 19.25 -5.81 -9.63
CA THR A 72 20.60 -5.29 -9.44
C THR A 72 21.03 -4.46 -10.65
N CYS A 73 21.14 -3.15 -10.49
CA CYS A 73 21.49 -2.24 -11.58
C CYS A 73 23.01 -2.03 -11.71
N VAL A 74 23.74 -3.07 -12.14
CA VAL A 74 25.18 -2.98 -12.44
C VAL A 74 25.48 -3.78 -13.72
N PRO A 75 25.96 -3.15 -14.82
CA PRO A 75 26.23 -1.71 -14.99
C PRO A 75 24.98 -0.85 -15.24
N ASN A 76 23.86 -1.46 -15.61
CA ASN A 76 22.56 -0.81 -15.79
C ASN A 76 21.44 -1.80 -15.46
N CYS A 77 20.22 -1.31 -15.23
CA CYS A 77 19.09 -2.16 -14.82
C CYS A 77 18.61 -3.12 -15.93
N ALA A 78 18.77 -2.76 -17.22
CA ALA A 78 18.29 -3.59 -18.34
C ALA A 78 19.04 -4.92 -18.48
N GLN A 79 20.30 -4.97 -18.03
CA GLN A 79 21.14 -6.17 -17.99
C GLN A 79 21.21 -6.80 -16.59
N GLY A 80 20.54 -6.19 -15.62
CA GLY A 80 20.56 -6.59 -14.22
C GLY A 80 19.84 -7.91 -13.98
N SER A 81 20.27 -8.63 -12.94
CA SER A 81 19.54 -9.80 -12.44
C SER A 81 18.54 -9.40 -11.36
N SER A 82 17.39 -10.06 -11.34
CA SER A 82 16.39 -9.90 -10.29
C SER A 82 16.67 -10.82 -9.11
N THR A 83 16.45 -10.32 -7.90
CA THR A 83 16.44 -11.09 -6.66
C THR A 83 15.06 -11.07 -6.02
N TYR A 84 14.72 -12.14 -5.32
CA TYR A 84 13.51 -12.26 -4.52
C TYR A 84 13.87 -12.54 -3.07
N SER A 85 13.24 -11.86 -2.12
CA SER A 85 13.52 -12.08 -0.69
C SER A 85 12.28 -11.87 0.17
N PRO A 86 12.08 -12.69 1.21
CA PRO A 86 11.02 -12.45 2.18
C PRO A 86 11.33 -11.18 2.97
N VAL A 87 10.35 -10.28 3.08
CA VAL A 87 10.49 -9.00 3.76
C VAL A 87 9.33 -8.71 4.70
N THR A 88 9.64 -7.92 5.72
CA THR A 88 8.64 -7.16 6.48
C THR A 88 8.66 -5.72 5.97
N ILE A 89 7.49 -5.18 5.64
CA ILE A 89 7.32 -3.75 5.34
C ILE A 89 6.72 -3.06 6.55
N THR A 90 7.28 -1.90 6.92
CA THR A 90 6.68 -0.98 7.89
C THR A 90 6.41 0.35 7.20
N LEU A 91 5.16 0.79 7.19
CA LEU A 91 4.77 2.10 6.68
C LEU A 91 4.58 3.09 7.83
N LYS A 92 5.01 4.33 7.63
CA LYS A 92 4.94 5.40 8.63
C LYS A 92 4.53 6.73 8.02
N GLY A 93 4.15 7.66 8.90
CA GLY A 93 3.97 9.06 8.58
C GLY A 93 2.63 9.42 7.95
N ALA A 94 1.62 8.56 8.11
CA ALA A 94 0.24 8.93 7.79
C ALA A 94 -0.30 9.86 8.88
N ALA A 95 -0.61 11.10 8.49
CA ALA A 95 -1.19 12.10 9.38
C ALA A 95 -2.22 12.94 8.62
N ALA A 96 -3.13 13.57 9.37
CA ALA A 96 -4.07 14.53 8.81
C ALA A 96 -3.35 15.68 8.07
N PRO A 97 -3.97 16.26 7.03
CA PRO A 97 -5.32 15.95 6.54
C PRO A 97 -5.37 14.76 5.55
N ASP A 98 -4.23 14.36 4.98
CA ASP A 98 -4.21 13.46 3.82
C ASP A 98 -4.09 11.97 4.18
N PHE A 99 -3.66 11.66 5.41
CA PHE A 99 -3.47 10.29 5.93
C PHE A 99 -2.65 9.39 4.98
N ARG A 100 -1.64 9.94 4.31
CA ARG A 100 -0.76 9.20 3.39
C ARG A 100 0.48 8.72 4.10
N TYR A 101 0.80 7.43 3.99
CA TYR A 101 2.10 6.95 4.40
C TYR A 101 3.19 7.56 3.52
N THR A 102 4.19 8.16 4.16
CA THR A 102 5.28 8.90 3.50
C THR A 102 6.61 8.15 3.55
N THR A 103 6.71 7.10 4.37
CA THR A 103 7.93 6.31 4.53
C THR A 103 7.60 4.83 4.52
N ALA A 104 8.36 4.05 3.76
CA ALA A 104 8.40 2.60 3.84
C ALA A 104 9.77 2.14 4.35
N ILE A 105 9.79 1.22 5.31
CA ILE A 105 10.99 0.54 5.79
C ILE A 105 10.84 -0.93 5.43
N ILE A 106 11.75 -1.44 4.60
CA ILE A 106 11.71 -2.79 4.05
C ILE A 106 12.83 -3.55 4.72
N THR A 107 12.48 -4.48 5.61
CA THR A 107 13.42 -5.31 6.35
C THR A 107 13.45 -6.71 5.75
N ASN A 108 14.61 -7.11 5.25
CA ASN A 108 14.86 -8.47 4.78
C ASN A 108 14.83 -9.45 5.96
N GLN A 109 13.93 -10.44 5.90
CA GLN A 109 13.71 -11.37 7.01
C GLN A 109 14.85 -12.37 7.20
N ASN A 110 15.62 -12.65 6.15
CA ASN A 110 16.75 -13.58 6.22
C ASN A 110 17.98 -12.94 6.85
N THR A 111 18.18 -11.64 6.65
CA THR A 111 19.42 -10.93 7.03
C THR A 111 19.21 -9.90 8.15
N GLY A 112 17.98 -9.47 8.40
CA GLY A 112 17.64 -8.36 9.29
C GLY A 112 18.02 -6.99 8.73
N ARG A 113 18.62 -6.91 7.54
CA ARG A 113 18.98 -5.64 6.91
C ARG A 113 17.73 -4.89 6.47
N SER A 114 17.71 -3.58 6.70
CA SER A 114 16.61 -2.71 6.28
C SER A 114 17.06 -1.68 5.25
N ASP A 115 16.21 -1.42 4.27
CA ASP A 115 16.28 -0.26 3.38
C ASP A 115 15.07 0.65 3.65
N THR A 116 15.28 1.97 3.65
CA THR A 116 14.21 2.97 3.84
C THR A 116 13.93 3.66 2.52
N TRP A 117 12.65 3.77 2.15
CA TRP A 117 12.19 4.38 0.91
C TRP A 117 11.17 5.51 1.19
N PRO A 118 11.37 6.72 0.63
CA PRO A 118 10.37 7.77 0.69
C PRO A 118 9.21 7.43 -0.25
N MET A 119 8.00 7.34 0.29
CA MET A 119 6.79 7.18 -0.50
C MET A 119 6.37 8.53 -1.09
N GLN A 120 5.85 8.51 -2.32
CA GLN A 120 5.43 9.72 -3.05
C GLN A 120 3.98 10.13 -2.75
#